data_AF-A0A2G5XII1-F1
#
_entry.id   AF-A0A2G5XII1-F1
#
_cell.length_a   1.000
_cell.length_b   1.000
_cell.length_c   1.000
_cell.angle_alpha   90.00
_cell.angle_beta   90.00
_cell.angle_gamma   90.00
#
_symmetry.space_group_name_H-M   'P 1'
#
loop_
_entity.id
_entity.type
_entity.pdbx_description
1 polymer ?
#
loop_
_entity_poly.entity_id
_entity_poly.type
_entity_poly.pdbx_seq_one_letter_code
_entity_poly.pdbx_strand_id
1 'polypeptide(L)'
;MLITVFTSGMNETSAASSVHTVKKGDTLYKISLQNNVSVSNIQKWNNLKSTVIYPNQKLRLVKSSKVAASAPKKQSTPSRSNGDNVSKELMVSATAYTAHCNGCSGITRTGLNLRKNPNLKVIAVDPRVIELGTKVHVEGYGYAIAGDTGGAIKGNKIDVFIPSKSRAYQWGRKNVKVKVLN
;
A
#
# COMPACT_ATOMS: atom_id res chain seq x y z
N MET A 1 29.73 -48.49 -0.36
CA MET A 1 29.84 -47.03 -0.12
C MET A 1 28.58 -46.39 -0.69
N LEU A 2 27.63 -46.08 0.19
CA LEU A 2 26.33 -45.49 -0.13
C LEU A 2 26.53 -43.99 -0.39
N ILE A 3 26.18 -43.49 -1.57
CA ILE A 3 26.06 -42.04 -1.80
C ILE A 3 24.59 -41.74 -2.06
N THR A 4 23.88 -41.44 -0.96
CA THR A 4 22.53 -40.90 -0.99
C THR A 4 22.64 -39.42 -1.38
N VAL A 5 22.30 -39.10 -2.63
CA VAL A 5 22.17 -37.70 -3.06
C VAL A 5 20.77 -37.23 -2.69
N PHE A 6 20.67 -36.42 -1.63
CA PHE A 6 19.47 -35.65 -1.33
C PHE A 6 19.34 -34.52 -2.36
N THR A 7 18.53 -34.70 -3.41
CA THR A 7 18.12 -33.59 -4.26
C THR A 7 16.98 -32.84 -3.58
N SER A 8 17.26 -31.59 -3.24
CA SER A 8 16.35 -30.65 -2.60
C SER A 8 15.16 -30.38 -3.52
N GLY A 9 13.95 -30.60 -3.02
CA GLY A 9 12.72 -30.21 -3.70
C GLY A 9 12.68 -28.71 -3.96
N MET A 10 12.84 -28.31 -5.22
CA MET A 10 12.56 -26.97 -5.71
C MET A 10 11.04 -26.79 -5.67
N ASN A 11 10.54 -26.17 -4.59
CA ASN A 11 9.13 -25.84 -4.44
C ASN A 11 8.80 -24.64 -5.35
N GLU A 12 8.72 -24.87 -6.66
CA GLU A 12 8.22 -23.88 -7.61
C GLU A 12 6.70 -23.74 -7.42
N THR A 13 6.31 -22.85 -6.51
CA THR A 13 4.94 -22.32 -6.48
C THR A 13 4.64 -21.67 -7.82
N SER A 14 3.94 -22.41 -8.68
CA SER A 14 3.50 -21.96 -10.00
C SER A 14 2.56 -20.77 -9.84
N ALA A 15 3.07 -19.57 -10.11
CA ALA A 15 2.29 -18.35 -10.04
C ALA A 15 1.46 -18.20 -11.32
N ALA A 16 0.14 -18.09 -11.19
CA ALA A 16 -0.76 -17.95 -12.33
C ALA A 16 -0.51 -16.60 -13.03
N SER A 17 0.00 -16.65 -14.26
CA SER A 17 0.20 -15.46 -15.10
C SER A 17 -1.06 -15.19 -15.92
N SER A 18 -1.61 -13.98 -15.80
CA SER A 18 -2.73 -13.47 -16.59
C SER A 18 -2.28 -12.24 -17.39
N VAL A 19 -2.87 -11.98 -18.55
CA VAL A 19 -2.54 -10.81 -19.38
C VAL A 19 -3.72 -9.83 -19.35
N HIS A 20 -3.45 -8.57 -19.01
CA HIS A 20 -4.43 -7.47 -19.09
C HIS A 20 -4.13 -6.61 -20.31
N THR A 21 -5.11 -6.43 -21.18
CA THR A 21 -5.04 -5.45 -22.28
C THR A 21 -5.52 -4.10 -21.79
N VAL A 22 -4.62 -3.12 -21.77
CA VAL A 22 -4.87 -1.75 -21.30
C VAL A 22 -5.98 -1.11 -22.13
N LYS A 23 -7.03 -0.63 -21.47
CA LYS A 23 -8.14 0.09 -22.11
C LYS A 23 -7.93 1.60 -21.99
N LYS A 24 -8.62 2.37 -22.83
CA LYS A 24 -8.63 3.84 -22.72
C LYS A 24 -9.09 4.24 -21.31
N GLY A 25 -8.23 4.96 -20.58
CA GLY A 25 -8.48 5.39 -19.19
C GLY A 25 -7.93 4.47 -18.11
N ASP A 26 -7.26 3.37 -18.46
CA ASP A 26 -6.53 2.54 -17.52
C ASP A 26 -5.25 3.22 -17.02
N THR A 27 -4.85 2.86 -15.80
CA THR A 27 -3.57 3.25 -15.20
C THR A 27 -2.98 2.02 -14.53
N LEU A 28 -1.65 1.93 -14.40
CA LEU A 28 -1.02 0.80 -13.70
C LEU A 28 -1.62 0.59 -12.31
N TYR A 29 -1.96 1.69 -11.63
CA TYR A 29 -2.61 1.65 -10.33
C TYR A 29 -4.02 1.03 -10.35
N LYS A 30 -4.89 1.39 -11.32
CA LYS A 30 -6.22 0.77 -11.47
C LYS A 30 -6.10 -0.74 -11.72
N ILE A 31 -5.17 -1.12 -12.60
CA ILE A 31 -4.93 -2.52 -12.96
C ILE A 31 -4.39 -3.29 -11.76
N SER A 32 -3.50 -2.67 -10.98
CA SER A 32 -2.94 -3.27 -9.76
C SER A 32 -4.04 -3.57 -8.73
N LEU A 33 -4.96 -2.64 -8.51
CA LEU A 33 -6.09 -2.82 -7.60
C LEU A 33 -7.05 -3.93 -8.06
N GLN A 34 -7.45 -3.91 -9.32
CA GLN A 34 -8.37 -4.91 -9.88
C GLN A 34 -7.80 -6.33 -9.82
N ASN A 35 -6.48 -6.45 -9.87
CA ASN A 35 -5.79 -7.73 -9.92
C ASN A 35 -5.09 -8.10 -8.62
N ASN A 36 -5.26 -7.30 -7.56
CA ASN A 36 -4.64 -7.47 -6.25
C ASN A 36 -3.11 -7.69 -6.31
N VAL A 37 -2.44 -6.91 -7.16
CA VAL A 37 -0.97 -6.89 -7.31
C VAL A 37 -0.45 -5.46 -7.12
N SER A 38 0.84 -5.28 -6.85
CA SER A 38 1.41 -3.94 -6.69
C SER A 38 1.82 -3.33 -8.04
N VAL A 39 1.79 -2.01 -8.15
CA VAL A 39 2.28 -1.29 -9.35
C VAL A 39 3.74 -1.63 -9.64
N SER A 40 4.59 -1.70 -8.60
CA SER A 40 5.99 -2.08 -8.75
C SER A 40 6.14 -3.48 -9.34
N ASN A 41 5.30 -4.44 -8.94
CA ASN A 41 5.33 -5.78 -9.50
C ASN A 41 4.89 -5.79 -10.97
N ILE A 42 3.83 -5.04 -11.32
CA ILE A 42 3.40 -4.90 -12.72
C ILE A 42 4.54 -4.29 -13.54
N GLN A 43 5.22 -3.26 -13.04
CA GLN A 43 6.36 -2.65 -13.73
C GLN A 43 7.51 -3.64 -13.91
N LYS A 44 7.90 -4.37 -12.85
CA LYS A 44 8.95 -5.39 -12.90
C LYS A 44 8.63 -6.50 -13.90
N TRP A 45 7.41 -7.04 -13.86
CA TRP A 45 7.01 -8.09 -14.80
C TRP A 45 6.99 -7.58 -16.24
N ASN A 46 6.61 -6.34 -16.46
CA ASN A 46 6.49 -5.78 -17.81
C ASN A 46 7.68 -4.93 -18.24
N ASN A 47 8.79 -4.96 -17.49
CA ASN A 47 9.99 -4.15 -17.72
C ASN A 47 9.68 -2.66 -17.95
N LEU A 48 8.66 -2.13 -17.26
CA LEU A 48 8.26 -0.73 -17.40
C LEU A 48 9.16 0.17 -16.55
N LYS A 49 9.77 1.16 -17.17
CA LYS A 49 10.61 2.17 -16.50
C LYS A 49 9.81 3.32 -15.89
N SER A 50 8.53 3.46 -16.28
CA SER A 50 7.63 4.51 -15.80
C SER A 50 6.24 3.95 -15.48
N THR A 51 5.35 4.80 -14.97
CA THR A 51 3.94 4.45 -14.72
C THR A 51 3.02 4.72 -15.92
N VAL A 52 3.57 5.21 -17.03
CA VAL A 52 2.82 5.53 -18.26
C VAL A 52 2.54 4.24 -19.03
N ILE A 53 1.29 4.07 -19.44
CA ILE A 53 0.81 2.94 -20.25
C ILE A 53 -0.14 3.46 -21.33
N TYR A 54 -0.24 2.72 -22.44
CA TYR A 54 -1.03 3.11 -23.60
C TYR A 54 -2.17 2.13 -23.87
N PRO A 55 -3.31 2.58 -24.41
CA PRO A 55 -4.37 1.67 -24.85
C PRO A 55 -3.83 0.57 -25.77
N ASN A 56 -4.41 -0.63 -25.66
CA ASN A 56 -4.02 -1.87 -26.34
C ASN A 56 -2.66 -2.47 -25.92
N GLN A 57 -1.93 -1.85 -25.00
CA GLN A 57 -0.74 -2.45 -24.39
C GLN A 57 -1.11 -3.70 -23.59
N LYS A 58 -0.36 -4.79 -23.75
CA LYS A 58 -0.55 -6.02 -22.98
C LYS A 58 0.36 -6.02 -21.75
N LEU A 59 -0.22 -6.19 -20.58
CA LEU A 59 0.51 -6.26 -19.31
C LEU A 59 0.39 -7.66 -18.71
N ARG A 60 1.53 -8.32 -18.50
CA ARG A 60 1.65 -9.56 -17.73
C ARG A 60 1.42 -9.26 -16.25
N LEU A 61 0.46 -9.96 -15.66
CA LEU A 61 0.08 -9.88 -14.26
C LEU A 61 0.29 -11.27 -13.66
N VAL A 62 1.28 -11.39 -12.78
CA VAL A 62 1.53 -12.64 -12.07
C VAL A 62 0.73 -12.61 -10.77
N LYS A 63 -0.36 -13.37 -10.73
CA LYS A 63 -1.14 -13.53 -9.50
C LYS A 63 -0.53 -14.68 -8.73
N SER A 64 -0.02 -14.39 -7.53
CA SER A 64 0.22 -15.46 -6.56
C SER A 64 -1.15 -15.94 -6.11
N SER A 65 -1.52 -17.17 -6.45
CA SER A 65 -2.73 -17.83 -6.00
C SER A 65 -2.68 -18.00 -4.49
N LYS A 66 -3.05 -16.96 -3.75
CA LYS A 66 -3.32 -17.09 -2.32
C LYS A 66 -4.74 -17.62 -2.18
N VAL A 67 -4.84 -18.95 -2.12
CA VAL A 67 -6.05 -19.65 -1.71
C VAL A 67 -6.52 -19.06 -0.38
N ALA A 68 -7.79 -18.69 -0.32
CA ALA A 68 -8.42 -18.07 0.83
C ALA A 68 -8.64 -19.08 1.97
N ALA A 69 -8.61 -18.55 3.20
CA ALA A 69 -9.09 -19.12 4.47
C ALA A 69 -8.20 -20.14 5.22
N SER A 70 -7.46 -19.64 6.23
CA SER A 70 -7.66 -19.99 7.64
C SER A 70 -6.76 -19.14 8.54
N ALA A 71 -7.33 -18.52 9.55
CA ALA A 71 -6.60 -17.91 10.67
C ALA A 71 -6.36 -18.98 11.76
N PRO A 72 -5.47 -18.76 12.76
CA PRO A 72 -4.21 -18.03 12.75
C PRO A 72 -3.06 -18.92 13.28
N LYS A 73 -1.85 -18.85 12.72
CA LYS A 73 -0.63 -19.16 13.47
C LYS A 73 0.48 -18.19 13.11
N LYS A 74 1.09 -17.65 14.16
CA LYS A 74 2.42 -17.03 14.14
C LYS A 74 3.35 -17.93 13.32
N GLN A 75 3.87 -17.43 12.21
CA GLN A 75 5.30 -17.53 11.91
C GLN A 75 5.66 -16.63 10.73
N SER A 76 6.72 -15.87 10.96
CA SER A 76 7.63 -15.22 10.02
C SER A 76 7.63 -15.74 8.59
N THR A 77 7.50 -14.83 7.63
CA THR A 77 8.05 -15.01 6.28
C THR A 77 9.17 -13.99 6.05
N PRO A 78 10.35 -14.41 5.58
CA PRO A 78 11.51 -13.53 5.46
C PRO A 78 11.41 -12.71 4.19
N SER A 79 11.61 -11.40 4.27
CA SER A 79 12.01 -10.65 3.07
C SER A 79 12.78 -9.39 3.42
N ARG A 80 14.08 -9.46 3.10
CA ARG A 80 14.99 -8.36 2.76
C ARG A 80 15.19 -7.30 3.85
N SER A 81 16.33 -7.43 4.50
CA SER A 81 17.08 -6.41 5.23
C SER A 81 16.95 -5.01 4.60
N ASN A 82 16.08 -4.20 5.21
CA ASN A 82 16.40 -2.87 5.73
C ASN A 82 15.41 -2.63 6.86
N GLY A 83 15.93 -2.46 8.08
CA GLY A 83 15.19 -2.55 9.33
C GLY A 83 14.15 -1.46 9.50
N ASP A 84 12.91 -1.76 9.12
CA ASP A 84 11.72 -1.17 9.72
C ASP A 84 11.03 -2.32 10.46
N ASN A 85 11.35 -2.48 11.75
CA ASN A 85 10.69 -3.50 12.56
C ASN A 85 9.22 -3.12 12.71
N VAL A 86 8.33 -4.10 12.86
CA VAL A 86 6.92 -3.81 13.17
C VAL A 86 6.76 -3.82 14.68
N SER A 87 6.61 -2.62 15.27
CA SER A 87 6.42 -2.46 16.72
C SER A 87 4.98 -2.70 17.16
N LYS A 88 4.01 -2.40 16.29
CA LYS A 88 2.57 -2.50 16.61
C LYS A 88 1.74 -2.73 15.37
N GLU A 89 0.73 -3.61 15.47
CA GLU A 89 -0.35 -3.71 14.47
C GLU A 89 -1.66 -3.26 15.10
N LEU A 90 -2.46 -2.52 14.35
CA LEU A 90 -3.77 -2.04 14.80
C LEU A 90 -4.78 -2.05 13.64
N MET A 91 -6.02 -2.39 13.96
CA MET A 91 -7.16 -2.21 13.06
C MET A 91 -7.76 -0.83 13.31
N VAL A 92 -7.92 -0.05 12.25
CA VAL A 92 -8.43 1.34 12.33
C VAL A 92 -9.55 1.59 11.33
N SER A 93 -10.42 2.53 11.66
CA SER A 93 -11.34 3.12 10.67
C SER A 93 -10.59 4.19 9.86
N ALA A 94 -10.52 4.02 8.54
CA ALA A 94 -9.81 4.91 7.64
C ALA A 94 -10.77 5.67 6.71
N THR A 95 -10.57 6.98 6.62
CA THR A 95 -11.14 7.86 5.59
C THR A 95 -10.03 8.41 4.69
N ALA A 96 -10.37 9.28 3.74
CA ALA A 96 -9.38 10.05 2.99
C ALA A 96 -9.72 11.54 2.96
N TYR A 97 -8.68 12.38 2.95
CA TYR A 97 -8.79 13.83 2.78
C TYR A 97 -7.91 14.33 1.63
N THR A 98 -8.21 15.54 1.19
CA THR A 98 -7.44 16.26 0.17
C THR A 98 -6.91 17.57 0.74
N ALA A 99 -5.74 18.03 0.29
CA ALA A 99 -5.14 19.30 0.73
C ALA A 99 -5.75 20.53 0.03
N HIS A 100 -6.62 20.31 -0.96
CA HIS A 100 -7.23 21.35 -1.78
C HIS A 100 -8.69 21.53 -1.36
N CYS A 101 -8.88 22.24 -0.26
CA CYS A 101 -10.18 22.69 0.27
C CYS A 101 -10.11 24.19 0.58
N ASN A 102 -11.26 24.87 0.54
CA ASN A 102 -11.35 26.30 0.89
C ASN A 102 -10.83 26.52 2.30
N GLY A 103 -9.89 27.46 2.47
CA GLY A 103 -9.25 27.77 3.76
C GLY A 103 -8.16 26.79 4.22
N CYS A 104 -7.94 25.68 3.51
CA CYS A 104 -6.86 24.75 3.86
C CYS A 104 -5.51 25.35 3.44
N SER A 105 -4.48 25.27 4.29
CA SER A 105 -3.11 25.66 3.93
C SER A 105 -2.38 24.57 3.13
N GLY A 106 -2.81 23.31 3.32
CA GLY A 106 -2.10 22.13 2.83
C GLY A 106 -0.84 21.80 3.62
N ILE A 107 -0.65 22.44 4.78
CA ILE A 107 0.44 22.18 5.72
C ILE A 107 -0.08 21.25 6.82
N THR A 108 0.61 20.13 7.04
CA THR A 108 0.25 19.17 8.09
C THR A 108 0.74 19.61 9.46
N ARG A 109 0.30 18.94 10.53
CA ARG A 109 0.78 19.21 11.90
C ARG A 109 2.30 19.16 12.05
N THR A 110 3.00 18.28 11.33
CA THR A 110 4.46 18.19 11.33
C THR A 110 5.16 19.15 10.37
N GLY A 111 4.42 20.03 9.70
CA GLY A 111 4.97 21.03 8.78
C GLY A 111 5.17 20.57 7.34
N LEU A 112 4.69 19.37 6.97
CA LEU A 112 4.81 18.87 5.59
C LEU A 112 3.86 19.63 4.67
N ASN A 113 4.36 20.12 3.53
CA ASN A 113 3.54 20.81 2.54
C ASN A 113 3.04 19.82 1.46
N LEU A 114 1.77 19.45 1.55
CA LEU A 114 1.13 18.48 0.67
C LEU A 114 0.75 19.05 -0.70
N ARG A 115 0.67 20.37 -0.85
CA ARG A 115 0.42 21.03 -2.14
C ARG A 115 1.69 21.07 -2.99
N LYS A 116 2.82 21.38 -2.37
CA LYS A 116 4.13 21.31 -3.01
C LYS A 116 4.59 19.88 -3.25
N ASN A 117 4.16 18.94 -2.40
CA ASN A 117 4.56 17.54 -2.47
C ASN A 117 3.34 16.61 -2.47
N PRO A 118 2.53 16.59 -3.55
CA PRO A 118 1.31 15.79 -3.62
C PRO A 118 1.57 14.28 -3.59
N ASN A 119 2.79 13.84 -3.87
CA ASN A 119 3.16 12.43 -3.81
C ASN A 119 3.53 11.95 -2.40
N LEU A 120 3.63 12.85 -1.41
CA LEU A 120 3.87 12.45 -0.03
C LEU A 120 2.73 11.58 0.47
N LYS A 121 3.10 10.48 1.13
CA LYS A 121 2.15 9.59 1.79
C LYS A 121 2.06 9.99 3.25
N VAL A 122 1.05 10.77 3.59
CA VAL A 122 0.81 11.26 4.95
C VAL A 122 -0.55 10.79 5.44
N ILE A 123 -0.61 10.40 6.70
CA ILE A 123 -1.87 10.11 7.39
C ILE A 123 -2.07 11.08 8.56
N ALA A 124 -3.33 11.44 8.80
CA ALA A 124 -3.75 12.05 10.04
C ALA A 124 -4.08 10.97 11.07
N VAL A 125 -3.66 11.16 12.32
CA VAL A 125 -3.81 10.18 13.42
C VAL A 125 -4.21 10.86 14.74
N ASP A 126 -4.60 10.07 15.74
CA ASP A 126 -4.56 10.48 17.15
C ASP A 126 -3.14 10.24 17.69
N PRO A 127 -2.39 11.30 18.09
CA PRO A 127 -1.02 11.17 18.59
C PRO A 127 -0.85 10.24 19.81
N ARG A 128 -1.93 10.01 20.58
CA ARG A 128 -1.92 9.08 21.72
C ARG A 128 -1.93 7.61 21.31
N VAL A 129 -2.26 7.32 20.05
CA VAL A 129 -2.37 5.95 19.50
C VAL A 129 -1.21 5.62 18.56
N ILE A 130 -0.87 6.58 17.70
CA ILE A 130 0.30 6.56 16.80
C ILE A 130 0.96 7.93 16.91
N GLU A 131 2.21 7.98 17.35
CA GLU A 131 2.95 9.23 17.50
C GLU A 131 3.16 9.94 16.16
N LEU A 132 3.32 11.26 16.19
CA LEU A 132 3.64 12.01 14.99
C LEU A 132 5.09 11.79 14.57
N GLY A 133 5.35 11.75 13.26
CA GLY A 133 6.64 11.42 12.67
C GLY A 133 6.85 9.91 12.47
N THR A 134 6.04 9.08 13.11
CA THR A 134 6.15 7.62 12.99
C THR A 134 5.89 7.15 11.56
N LYS A 135 6.77 6.27 11.07
CA LYS A 135 6.56 5.56 9.80
C LYS A 135 5.55 4.44 10.02
N VAL A 136 4.66 4.27 9.06
CA VAL A 136 3.65 3.22 9.09
C VAL A 136 3.48 2.56 7.73
N HIS A 137 2.94 1.34 7.72
CA HIS A 137 2.39 0.73 6.52
C HIS A 137 0.88 0.57 6.68
N VAL A 138 0.10 1.20 5.80
CA VAL A 138 -1.36 1.16 5.79
C VAL A 138 -1.82 0.21 4.67
N GLU A 139 -2.59 -0.80 5.04
CA GLU A 139 -3.16 -1.75 4.09
C GLU A 139 -3.95 -1.04 2.97
N GLY A 140 -3.63 -1.37 1.71
CA GLY A 140 -4.25 -0.77 0.53
C GLY A 140 -3.79 0.65 0.18
N TYR A 141 -3.00 1.31 1.03
CA TYR A 141 -2.47 2.66 0.79
C TYR A 141 -0.94 2.70 0.62
N GLY A 142 -0.22 1.86 1.36
CA GLY A 142 1.24 1.71 1.33
C GLY A 142 1.94 2.33 2.54
N TYR A 143 3.26 2.53 2.41
CA TYR A 143 4.07 3.22 3.40
C TYR A 143 3.70 4.70 3.50
N ALA A 144 3.63 5.21 4.72
CA ALA A 144 3.25 6.58 5.02
C ALA A 144 3.92 7.10 6.30
N ILE A 145 3.82 8.41 6.51
CA ILE A 145 4.25 9.08 7.74
C ILE A 145 2.98 9.53 8.48
N ALA A 146 2.93 9.29 9.78
CA ALA A 146 1.97 9.93 10.68
C ALA A 146 2.33 11.41 10.84
N GLY A 147 1.93 12.23 9.87
CA GLY A 147 2.39 13.62 9.74
C GLY A 147 1.33 14.65 10.11
N ASP A 148 0.10 14.22 10.38
CA ASP A 148 -1.01 15.14 10.57
C ASP A 148 -1.96 14.74 11.69
N THR A 149 -2.86 15.66 12.05
CA THR A 149 -3.91 15.45 13.04
C THR A 149 -5.21 16.09 12.56
N GLY A 150 -6.35 15.58 13.02
CA GLY A 150 -7.65 16.19 12.76
C GLY A 150 -8.53 16.18 14.00
N GLY A 151 -9.41 17.17 14.13
CA GLY A 151 -10.32 17.26 15.29
C GLY A 151 -11.19 16.00 15.45
N ALA A 152 -11.62 15.41 14.33
CA ALA A 152 -12.44 14.19 14.29
C ALA A 152 -11.62 12.88 14.19
N ILE A 153 -10.28 12.96 14.19
CA ILE A 153 -9.38 11.81 14.11
C ILE A 153 -8.90 11.49 15.52
N LYS A 154 -9.65 10.64 16.21
CA LYS A 154 -9.46 10.27 17.63
C LYS A 154 -9.50 8.75 17.78
N GLY A 155 -8.68 8.22 18.68
CA GLY A 155 -8.57 6.78 18.91
C GLY A 155 -8.06 6.01 17.68
N ASN A 156 -8.63 4.82 17.43
CA ASN A 156 -8.26 3.94 16.31
C ASN A 156 -8.89 4.41 14.98
N LYS A 157 -8.65 5.67 14.62
CA LYS A 157 -9.13 6.28 13.39
C LYS A 157 -7.99 6.99 12.69
N ILE A 158 -7.96 6.90 11.37
CA ILE A 158 -6.98 7.59 10.54
C ILE A 158 -7.66 8.29 9.36
N ASP A 159 -6.98 9.27 8.79
CA ASP A 159 -7.36 9.89 7.52
C ASP A 159 -6.16 9.87 6.56
N VAL A 160 -6.28 9.23 5.40
CA VAL A 160 -5.16 9.14 4.45
C VAL A 160 -5.18 10.34 3.50
N PHE A 161 -4.03 10.97 3.28
CA PHE A 161 -3.93 12.02 2.29
C PHE A 161 -4.01 11.44 0.87
N ILE A 162 -4.93 11.98 0.07
CA ILE A 162 -5.06 11.68 -1.35
C ILE A 162 -5.20 13.01 -2.10
N PRO A 163 -4.28 13.37 -3.02
CA PRO A 163 -4.32 14.66 -3.70
C PRO A 163 -5.58 14.92 -4.53
N SER A 164 -6.11 13.85 -5.13
CA SER A 164 -7.26 13.91 -6.04
C SER A 164 -8.56 13.64 -5.30
N LYS A 165 -9.51 14.58 -5.38
CA LYS A 165 -10.85 14.44 -4.79
C LYS A 165 -11.58 13.19 -5.27
N SER A 166 -11.53 12.90 -6.57
CA SER A 166 -12.11 11.66 -7.15
C SER A 166 -11.51 10.40 -6.53
N ARG A 167 -10.19 10.39 -6.28
CA ARG A 167 -9.51 9.26 -5.64
C ARG A 167 -9.82 9.15 -4.14
N ALA A 168 -10.02 10.27 -3.45
CA ALA A 168 -10.47 10.27 -2.07
C ALA A 168 -11.87 9.63 -1.94
N TYR A 169 -12.79 9.92 -2.87
CA TYR A 169 -14.09 9.25 -2.92
C TYR A 169 -13.97 7.74 -3.22
N GLN A 170 -13.09 7.35 -4.15
CA GLN A 170 -12.85 5.94 -4.46
C GLN A 170 -12.22 5.17 -3.29
N TRP A 171 -11.41 5.83 -2.46
CA TRP A 171 -10.89 5.23 -1.25
C TRP A 171 -12.02 4.81 -0.29
N GLY A 172 -13.01 5.68 -0.14
CA GLY A 172 -14.19 5.45 0.70
C GLY A 172 -13.85 5.40 2.19
N ARG A 173 -14.81 4.94 2.99
CA ARG A 173 -14.60 4.63 4.41
C ARG A 173 -14.48 3.13 4.58
N LYS A 174 -13.46 2.68 5.30
CA LYS A 174 -13.21 1.25 5.51
C LYS A 174 -12.33 1.00 6.71
N ASN A 175 -12.41 -0.21 7.25
CA ASN A 175 -11.47 -0.66 8.25
C ASN A 175 -10.22 -1.23 7.55
N VAL A 176 -9.04 -0.83 8.02
CA VAL A 176 -7.76 -1.26 7.46
C VAL A 176 -6.80 -1.63 8.57
N LYS A 177 -5.86 -2.53 8.27
CA LYS A 177 -4.73 -2.78 9.15
C LYS A 177 -3.64 -1.72 8.95
N VAL A 178 -3.11 -1.21 10.07
CA VAL A 178 -1.93 -0.35 10.09
C VAL A 178 -0.82 -1.04 10.88
N LYS A 179 0.38 -1.03 10.32
CA LYS A 179 1.61 -1.48 10.97
C LYS A 179 2.45 -0.26 11.32
N VAL A 180 2.80 -0.12 12.58
CA VAL A 180 3.71 0.91 13.10
C VAL A 180 5.13 0.39 12.97
N LEU A 181 6.00 1.23 12.43
CA LEU A 181 7.38 0.88 12.09
C LEU A 181 8.36 1.60 13.01
N ASN A 182 9.44 0.91 13.38
CA ASN A 182 10.51 1.41 14.25
C ASN A 182 11.89 1.05 13.74
#